data_AF-A0A376H7E8-F1
#
_entry.id   AF-A0A376H7E8-F1
#
_cell.length_a   1.000
_cell.length_b   1.000
_cell.length_c   1.000
_cell.angle_alpha   90.00
_cell.angle_beta   90.00
_cell.angle_gamma   90.00
#
_symmetry.space_group_name_H-M   'P 1'
#
loop_
_entity.id
_entity.type
_entity.pdbx_description
1 polymer ?
#
loop_
_entity_poly.entity_id
_entity_poly.type
_entity_poly.pdbx_seq_one_letter_code
_entity_poly.pdbx_strand_id
1 'polypeptide(L)'
;MVTYVDRVYTPIAIFNVVFVQYHLDKVTYQRLQDFYDTSNDEGLFIEGAPIQSIATISLTNLNLTIQNKRILKDFNLDLEKDKILDLLEKVELGNLL
;
A
#
# COMPACT_ATOMS: atom_id res chain seq x y z
N MET A 1 45.76 -5.02 -33.71
CA MET A 1 44.50 -4.42 -34.21
C MET A 1 43.28 -4.88 -33.40
N VAL A 2 43.06 -6.18 -33.17
CA VAL A 2 41.94 -6.70 -32.34
C VAL A 2 41.96 -6.19 -30.89
N THR A 3 43.13 -6.13 -30.25
CA THR A 3 43.27 -5.68 -28.84
C THR A 3 42.87 -4.23 -28.59
N TYR A 4 42.95 -3.34 -29.60
CA TYR A 4 42.52 -1.95 -29.47
C TYR A 4 41.00 -1.82 -29.50
N VAL A 5 40.36 -2.66 -30.31
CA VAL A 5 38.90 -2.77 -30.42
C VAL A 5 38.33 -3.25 -29.09
N ASP A 6 38.86 -4.34 -28.52
CA ASP A 6 38.42 -4.88 -27.23
C ASP A 6 38.56 -3.86 -26.08
N ARG A 7 39.64 -3.07 -26.09
CA ARG A 7 39.86 -2.00 -25.10
C ARG A 7 38.87 -0.84 -25.21
N VAL A 8 38.27 -0.61 -26.36
CA VAL A 8 37.25 0.44 -26.57
C VAL A 8 35.85 -0.10 -26.29
N TYR A 9 35.55 -1.35 -26.67
CA TYR A 9 34.23 -1.93 -26.44
C TYR A 9 33.95 -2.25 -24.96
N THR A 10 34.97 -2.65 -24.19
CA THR A 10 34.82 -2.96 -22.75
C THR A 10 34.26 -1.80 -21.93
N PRO A 11 34.85 -0.57 -21.94
CA PRO A 11 34.31 0.54 -21.16
C PRO A 11 32.94 1.01 -21.66
N ILE A 12 32.62 0.87 -22.96
CA ILE A 12 31.30 1.21 -23.51
C ILE A 12 30.24 0.28 -22.94
N ALA A 13 30.51 -1.03 -22.88
CA ALA A 13 29.59 -2.00 -22.28
C ALA A 13 29.38 -1.73 -20.78
N ILE A 14 30.47 -1.43 -20.05
CA ILE A 14 30.40 -1.07 -18.63
C ILE A 14 29.55 0.20 -18.43
N PHE A 15 29.78 1.23 -19.25
CA PHE A 15 29.03 2.48 -19.17
C PHE A 15 27.54 2.26 -19.40
N ASN A 16 27.16 1.46 -20.41
CA ASN A 16 25.76 1.19 -20.70
C ASN A 16 25.03 0.53 -19.52
N VAL A 17 25.69 -0.42 -18.83
CA VAL A 17 25.13 -1.07 -17.64
C VAL A 17 24.94 -0.06 -16.51
N VAL A 18 25.98 0.74 -16.21
CA VAL A 18 25.93 1.75 -15.14
C VAL A 18 24.90 2.84 -15.44
N PHE A 19 24.77 3.24 -16.71
CA PHE A 19 23.82 4.26 -17.15
C PHE A 19 22.38 3.81 -16.91
N VAL A 20 22.02 2.59 -17.33
CA VAL A 20 20.68 2.03 -17.09
C VAL A 20 20.42 1.88 -15.58
N GLN A 21 21.40 1.39 -14.82
CA GLN A 21 21.28 1.24 -13.38
C GLN A 21 21.03 2.59 -12.69
N TYR A 22 21.78 3.64 -13.04
CA TYR A 22 21.59 4.99 -12.52
C TYR A 22 20.16 5.51 -12.75
N HIS A 23 19.60 5.26 -13.93
CA HIS A 23 18.22 5.68 -14.23
C HIS A 23 17.18 4.93 -13.40
N LEU A 24 17.35 3.63 -13.16
CA LEU A 24 16.49 2.85 -12.28
C LEU A 24 16.60 3.31 -10.83
N ASP A 25 17.82 3.55 -10.36
CA ASP A 25 18.09 4.03 -9.00
C ASP A 25 17.48 5.42 -8.79
N LYS A 26 17.58 6.31 -9.78
CA LYS A 26 16.96 7.64 -9.73
C LYS A 26 15.44 7.58 -9.58
N VAL A 27 14.76 6.75 -10.36
CA VAL A 27 13.29 6.57 -10.26
C VAL A 27 12.91 5.95 -8.91
N THR A 28 13.72 5.01 -8.42
CA THR A 28 13.49 4.36 -7.13
C THR A 28 13.65 5.34 -5.98
N TYR A 29 14.68 6.18 -6.02
CA TYR A 29 14.90 7.23 -5.03
C TYR A 29 13.76 8.26 -5.03
N GLN A 30 13.27 8.67 -6.21
CA GLN A 30 12.12 9.56 -6.32
C GLN A 30 10.87 8.97 -5.66
N ARG A 31 10.55 7.69 -5.95
CA ARG A 31 9.41 7.02 -5.29
C ARG A 31 9.57 6.92 -3.78
N LEU A 32 10.79 6.69 -3.31
CA LEU A 32 11.09 6.65 -1.88
C LEU A 32 10.90 8.03 -1.24
N GLN A 33 11.38 9.08 -1.90
CA GLN A 33 11.19 10.45 -1.45
C GLN A 33 9.70 10.82 -1.41
N ASP A 34 8.95 10.50 -2.47
CA ASP A 34 7.50 10.73 -2.52
C ASP A 34 6.76 10.00 -1.37
N PHE A 35 7.22 8.81 -0.99
CA PHE A 35 6.68 8.07 0.15
C PHE A 35 6.95 8.78 1.49
N TYR A 36 8.15 9.33 1.68
CA TYR A 36 8.48 10.10 2.89
C TYR A 36 7.80 11.48 2.93
N ASP A 37 7.63 12.11 1.77
CA ASP A 37 6.94 13.40 1.63
C ASP A 37 5.42 13.27 1.69
N THR A 38 4.89 12.04 1.66
CA THR A 38 3.46 11.78 1.90
C THR A 38 3.11 12.29 3.29
N SER A 39 2.05 13.11 3.38
CA SER A 39 1.62 13.72 4.63
C SER A 39 1.50 12.68 5.74
N ASN A 40 2.19 12.94 6.85
CA ASN A 40 2.03 12.16 8.07
C ASN A 40 0.55 12.15 8.45
N ASP A 41 0.03 10.96 8.77
CA ASP A 41 -1.30 10.83 9.36
C ASP A 41 -1.26 11.53 10.73
N GLU A 42 -1.77 12.77 10.79
CA GLU A 42 -1.81 13.57 12.02
C GLU A 42 -2.49 12.82 13.17
N GLY A 43 -3.43 11.91 12.83
CA GLY A 43 -4.11 11.02 13.76
C GLY A 43 -3.24 9.99 14.47
N LEU A 44 -2.02 9.70 13.99
CA LEU A 44 -1.06 8.81 14.68
C LEU A 44 -0.37 9.48 15.86
N PHE A 45 -0.32 10.81 15.89
CA PHE A 45 0.34 11.60 16.95
C PHE A 45 -0.64 12.18 17.97
N ILE A 46 -1.94 11.99 17.76
CA ILE A 46 -2.96 12.34 18.74
C ILE A 46 -2.94 11.27 19.84
N GLU A 47 -2.60 11.65 21.07
CA GLU A 47 -2.77 10.77 22.22
C GLU A 47 -4.26 10.44 22.37
N GLY A 48 -4.63 9.21 22.04
CA GLY A 48 -5.99 8.71 22.21
C GLY A 48 -6.35 8.56 23.69
N ALA A 49 -7.63 8.79 24.02
CA ALA A 49 -8.13 8.49 25.36
C ALA A 49 -8.15 6.97 25.62
N PRO A 50 -7.79 6.50 26.83
CA PRO A 50 -7.83 5.08 27.15
C PRO A 50 -9.27 4.56 27.12
N ILE A 51 -9.53 3.59 26.25
CA ILE A 51 -10.83 2.91 26.14
C ILE A 51 -10.89 1.81 27.20
N GLN A 52 -11.73 1.98 28.21
CA GLN A 52 -11.77 1.10 29.39
C GLN A 52 -12.43 -0.27 29.12
N SER A 53 -13.47 -0.31 28.27
CA SER A 53 -14.05 -1.57 27.80
C SER A 53 -14.89 -1.35 26.54
N ILE A 54 -14.76 -2.25 25.57
CA ILE A 54 -15.56 -2.26 24.34
C ILE A 54 -16.56 -3.42 24.47
N ALA A 55 -17.85 -3.12 24.42
CA ALA A 55 -18.92 -4.11 24.50
C ALA A 55 -19.50 -4.46 23.12
N THR A 56 -19.53 -3.49 22.19
CA THR A 56 -20.12 -3.66 20.86
C THR A 56 -19.35 -2.81 19.86
N ILE A 57 -19.04 -3.37 18.69
CA ILE A 57 -18.48 -2.65 17.55
C ILE A 57 -19.56 -2.65 16.46
N SER A 58 -20.08 -1.47 16.11
CA SER A 58 -21.02 -1.30 15.01
C SER A 58 -20.36 -0.56 13.86
N LEU A 59 -20.49 -1.12 12.66
CA LEU A 59 -20.10 -0.52 11.40
C LEU A 59 -21.39 -0.10 10.72
N THR A 60 -21.57 1.19 10.46
CA THR A 60 -22.76 1.72 9.81
C THR A 60 -22.36 2.45 8.53
N ASN A 61 -23.06 2.12 7.43
CA ASN A 61 -22.92 2.73 6.11
C ASN A 61 -21.46 2.81 5.62
N LEU A 62 -20.65 1.78 5.90
CA LEU A 62 -19.25 1.80 5.54
C LEU A 62 -19.09 1.66 4.03
N ASN A 63 -18.40 2.66 3.46
CA ASN A 63 -18.06 2.71 2.05
C ASN A 63 -16.53 2.71 1.92
N LEU A 64 -15.99 1.68 1.26
CA LEU A 64 -14.55 1.52 1.06
C LEU A 64 -14.24 1.52 -0.43
N THR A 65 -13.42 2.47 -0.87
CA THR A 65 -12.94 2.56 -2.25
C THR A 65 -11.42 2.51 -2.24
N ILE A 66 -10.84 1.54 -2.95
CA ILE A 66 -9.40 1.39 -3.12
C ILE A 66 -9.10 1.48 -4.62
N GLN A 67 -8.18 2.37 -5.01
CA GLN A 67 -7.76 2.55 -6.40
C GLN A 67 -8.95 2.70 -7.38
N ASN A 68 -9.90 3.58 -7.05
CA ASN A 68 -11.15 3.81 -7.82
C ASN A 68 -12.09 2.60 -7.95
N LYS A 69 -11.78 1.46 -7.33
CA LYS A 69 -12.69 0.33 -7.22
C LYS A 69 -13.38 0.38 -5.86
N ARG A 70 -14.71 0.49 -5.89
CA ARG A 70 -15.53 0.39 -4.67
C ARG A 70 -15.57 -1.09 -4.25
N ILE A 71 -14.98 -1.38 -3.11
CA ILE A 71 -14.88 -2.73 -2.53
C ILE A 71 -16.04 -3.00 -1.60
N LEU A 72 -16.40 -2.02 -0.75
CA LEU A 72 -17.54 -2.11 0.14
C LEU A 72 -18.50 -0.98 -0.18
N LYS A 73 -19.79 -1.30 -0.29
CA LYS A 73 -20.87 -0.34 -0.47
C LYS A 73 -21.91 -0.54 0.62
N ASP A 74 -22.20 0.51 1.36
CA ASP A 74 -23.26 0.53 2.38
C ASP A 74 -23.20 -0.67 3.36
N PHE A 75 -21.97 -1.05 3.75
CA PHE A 75 -21.75 -2.22 4.60
C PHE A 75 -22.11 -1.90 6.05
N ASN A 76 -23.05 -2.69 6.61
CA ASN A 76 -23.48 -2.61 8.00
C ASN A 76 -23.13 -3.90 8.73
N LEU A 77 -22.47 -3.78 9.89
CA LEU A 77 -22.10 -4.94 10.70
C LEU A 77 -22.06 -4.60 12.18
N ASP A 78 -22.85 -5.33 12.96
CA ASP A 78 -22.83 -5.26 14.41
C ASP A 78 -22.12 -6.49 14.99
N LEU A 79 -21.10 -6.24 15.80
CA LEU A 79 -20.28 -7.21 16.50
C LEU A 79 -20.49 -7.03 18.00
N GLU A 80 -21.07 -8.04 18.64
CA GLU A 80 -21.22 -8.08 20.08
C GLU A 80 -20.01 -8.78 20.70
N LYS A 81 -19.62 -8.33 21.90
CA LYS A 81 -18.60 -9.02 22.69
C LYS A 81 -18.99 -10.49 22.91
N ASP A 82 -18.00 -11.38 22.76
CA ASP A 82 -18.10 -12.84 22.90
C ASP A 82 -18.88 -13.59 21.81
N LYS A 83 -19.22 -12.92 20.69
CA LYS A 83 -19.80 -13.57 19.51
C LYS A 83 -18.75 -13.85 18.44
N ILE A 84 -18.56 -15.13 18.09
CA ILE A 84 -17.75 -15.52 16.92
C ILE A 84 -18.62 -15.38 15.68
N LEU A 85 -18.25 -14.45 14.80
CA LEU A 85 -18.88 -14.26 13.49
C LEU A 85 -17.96 -14.82 12.41
N ASP A 86 -18.49 -15.72 11.58
CA ASP A 86 -17.80 -16.14 10.36
C ASP A 86 -17.95 -15.04 9.30
N LEU A 87 -16.83 -14.36 9.02
CA LEU A 87 -16.80 -13.23 8.09
C LEU A 87 -16.92 -13.70 6.62
N LEU A 88 -16.66 -14.98 6.34
CA LEU A 88 -16.76 -15.52 4.99
C LEU A 88 -18.21 -15.53 4.48
N GLU A 89 -19.16 -15.94 5.33
CA GLU A 89 -20.57 -16.05 4.96
C GLU A 89 -21.21 -14.67 4.67
N LYS A 90 -20.83 -13.64 5.44
CA LYS A 90 -21.36 -12.27 5.25
C LYS A 90 -20.79 -11.55 4.02
N VAL A 91 -19.56 -11.85 3.62
CA VAL A 91 -18.93 -11.23 2.43
C VAL A 91 -19.54 -11.77 1.13
N GLU A 92 -19.93 -13.04 1.08
CA GLU A 92 -20.63 -13.61 -0.07
C GLU A 92 -22.04 -13.02 -0.25
N LEU A 93 -22.76 -12.78 0.84
CA LEU A 93 -24.06 -12.09 0.82
C LEU A 93 -23.94 -10.60 0.43
N GLY A 94 -22.87 -9.93 0.85
CA GLY A 94 -22.62 -8.51 0.54
C GLY A 94 -22.14 -8.24 -0.90
N ASN A 95 -21.60 -9.24 -1.59
CA ASN A 95 -21.17 -9.13 -2.99
C ASN A 95 -22.27 -9.51 -4.01
N LEU A 96 -23.45 -9.97 -3.54
CA LEU A 96 -24.56 -10.42 -4.39
C LEU A 96 -25.67 -9.37 -4.58
N LEU A 97 -25.50 -8.14 -4.08
CA LEU A 97 -26.39 -6.98 -4.24
C LEU A 97 -25.64 -5.77 -4.81
#